data_AF-A0A2R6P006-F1
#
_entry.id   AF-A0A2R6P006-F1
#
_cell.length_a   1.000
_cell.length_b   1.000
_cell.length_c   1.000
_cell.angle_alpha   90.00
_cell.angle_beta   90.00
_cell.angle_gamma   90.00
#
_symmetry.space_group_name_H-M   'P 1'
#
loop_
_entity.id
_entity.type
_entity.pdbx_description
1 polymer ?
#
loop_
_entity_poly.entity_id
_entity_poly.type
_entity_poly.pdbx_seq_one_letter_code
_entity_poly.pdbx_strand_id
1 'polypeptide(L)'
;MEDNPSDKLTKAQKLPLIREYRAAWDNVHTEETARRGKAIPMRIDGPAWELGGGVLAGSIGAREVEFRQLPSRIRGISEHTWTTAFGFNMADFTIDPGQDLFAAVERVPPDQSVLPSFCCCPHLMRSAS
;
A
#
# COMPACT_ATOMS: atom_id res chain seq x y z
N MET A 1 9.06 21.59 -14.88
CA MET A 1 8.19 20.40 -14.84
C MET A 1 8.19 19.84 -16.25
N GLU A 2 9.10 18.93 -16.53
CA GLU A 2 9.22 18.27 -17.83
C GLU A 2 8.10 17.25 -17.97
N ASP A 3 7.48 17.18 -19.15
CA ASP A 3 6.44 16.20 -19.43
C ASP A 3 7.10 14.82 -19.48
N ASN A 4 6.64 13.91 -18.61
CA ASN A 4 6.97 12.51 -18.76
C ASN A 4 6.29 12.02 -20.06
N PRO A 5 7.03 11.48 -21.05
CA PRO A 5 6.46 11.03 -22.32
C PRO A 5 5.40 9.91 -22.18
N SER A 6 5.26 9.30 -21.00
CA SER A 6 4.19 8.34 -20.72
C SER A 6 2.86 8.96 -20.26
N ASP A 7 2.76 10.30 -20.18
CA ASP A 7 1.55 10.95 -19.67
C ASP A 7 0.40 10.89 -20.69
N LYS A 8 -0.69 10.23 -20.30
CA LYS A 8 -1.91 10.07 -21.14
C LYS A 8 -2.73 11.35 -21.29
N LEU A 9 -2.32 12.44 -20.64
CA LEU A 9 -3.06 13.70 -20.58
C LEU A 9 -2.24 14.82 -21.22
N THR A 10 -2.88 15.67 -22.02
CA THR A 10 -2.26 16.89 -22.54
C THR A 10 -2.14 17.96 -21.44
N LYS A 11 -1.23 18.94 -21.60
CA LYS A 11 -1.11 20.07 -20.65
C LYS A 11 -2.43 20.79 -20.39
N ALA A 12 -3.23 20.99 -21.43
CA ALA A 12 -4.55 21.62 -21.33
C ALA A 12 -5.55 20.80 -20.49
N GLN A 13 -5.43 19.47 -20.50
CA GLN A 13 -6.25 18.56 -19.68
C GLN A 13 -5.72 18.43 -18.24
N LYS A 14 -4.40 18.53 -18.02
CA LYS A 14 -3.80 18.44 -16.69
C LYS A 14 -4.15 19.64 -15.79
N LEU A 15 -4.12 20.85 -16.32
CA LEU A 15 -4.36 22.07 -15.54
C LEU A 15 -5.70 22.08 -14.78
N PRO A 16 -6.86 21.78 -15.41
CA PRO A 16 -8.13 21.71 -14.69
C PRO A 16 -8.14 20.60 -13.63
N LEU A 17 -7.55 19.43 -13.91
CA LEU A 17 -7.46 18.32 -12.95
C LEU A 17 -6.61 18.67 -11.73
N ILE A 18 -5.49 19.39 -11.92
CA ILE A 18 -4.64 19.85 -10.82
C ILE A 18 -5.37 20.89 -9.97
N ARG A 19 -6.15 21.77 -10.59
CA ARG A 19 -6.97 22.76 -9.86
C ARG A 19 -8.07 22.09 -9.04
N GLU A 20 -8.78 21.12 -9.64
CA GLU A 20 -9.78 20.31 -8.94
C GLU A 20 -9.15 19.55 -7.76
N TYR A 21 -7.97 18.96 -7.96
CA TYR A 21 -7.22 18.27 -6.90
C TYR A 21 -6.82 19.20 -5.76
N ARG A 22 -6.30 20.40 -6.05
CA ARG A 22 -5.97 21.40 -5.00
C ARG A 22 -7.20 21.80 -4.22
N ALA A 23 -8.30 22.13 -4.91
CA ALA A 23 -9.55 22.48 -4.26
C ALA A 23 -10.10 21.32 -3.40
N ALA A 24 -9.95 20.07 -3.84
CA ALA A 24 -10.33 18.91 -3.04
C ALA A 24 -9.46 18.78 -1.77
N TRP A 25 -8.15 19.04 -1.86
CA TRP A 25 -7.25 19.04 -0.70
C TRP A 25 -7.55 20.16 0.29
N ASP A 26 -7.83 21.37 -0.19
CA ASP A 26 -8.21 22.50 0.66
C ASP A 26 -9.46 22.19 1.50
N ASN A 27 -10.33 21.30 1.00
CA ASN A 27 -11.57 20.90 1.65
C ASN A 27 -11.51 19.52 2.34
N VAL A 28 -10.40 18.77 2.25
CA VAL A 28 -10.33 17.37 2.69
C VAL A 28 -10.59 17.17 4.19
N HIS A 29 -10.32 18.21 4.99
CA HIS A 29 -10.50 18.20 6.44
C HIS A 29 -11.94 18.48 6.89
N THR A 30 -12.84 18.79 5.96
CA THR A 30 -14.24 19.04 6.29
C THR A 30 -14.97 17.73 6.60
N GLU A 31 -15.90 17.76 7.57
CA GLU A 31 -16.74 16.59 7.89
C GLU A 31 -17.53 16.09 6.68
N GLU A 32 -17.92 17.01 5.77
CA GLU A 32 -18.60 16.65 4.53
C GLU A 32 -17.70 15.82 3.62
N THR A 33 -16.42 16.18 3.49
CA THR A 33 -15.47 15.43 2.67
C THR A 33 -15.10 14.10 3.31
N ALA A 34 -14.99 14.05 4.64
CA ALA A 34 -14.82 12.80 5.37
C ALA A 34 -16.03 11.85 5.19
N ARG A 35 -17.27 12.37 5.18
CA ARG A 35 -18.49 11.59 4.93
C ARG A 35 -18.65 11.14 3.48
N ARG A 36 -18.17 11.93 2.51
CA ARG A 36 -18.17 11.55 1.08
C ARG A 36 -17.06 10.55 0.76
N GLY A 37 -16.02 10.45 1.59
CA GLY A 37 -14.97 9.45 1.48
C GLY A 37 -15.50 8.04 1.66
N LYS A 38 -15.08 7.11 0.80
CA LYS A 38 -15.33 5.68 0.98
C LYS A 38 -14.42 5.19 2.11
N ALA A 39 -14.98 4.87 3.27
CA ALA A 39 -14.23 4.22 4.33
C ALA A 39 -13.74 2.85 3.84
N ILE A 40 -12.45 2.58 4.02
CA ILE A 40 -11.89 1.25 3.76
C ILE A 40 -11.92 0.50 5.10
N PRO A 41 -12.75 -0.55 5.24
CA PRO A 41 -12.74 -1.35 6.46
C PRO A 41 -11.38 -2.03 6.57
N MET A 42 -10.63 -1.69 7.62
CA MET A 42 -9.39 -2.38 7.94
C MET A 42 -9.72 -3.72 8.61
N ARG A 43 -9.19 -4.80 8.05
CA ARG A 43 -9.13 -6.09 8.75
C ARG A 43 -7.93 -6.04 9.69
N ILE A 44 -8.18 -6.03 10.98
CA ILE A 44 -7.15 -6.00 12.04
C ILE A 44 -7.03 -7.40 12.64
N ASP A 45 -6.89 -8.40 11.79
CA ASP A 45 -6.74 -9.81 12.17
C ASP A 45 -5.29 -10.30 12.01
N GLY A 46 -4.38 -9.44 11.55
CA GLY A 46 -2.97 -9.76 11.37
C GLY A 46 -1.99 -8.76 12.03
N PRO A 47 -0.68 -9.01 11.88
CA PRO A 47 0.37 -8.29 12.59
C PRO A 47 0.56 -6.81 12.18
N ALA A 48 0.25 -6.43 10.94
CA ALA A 48 0.65 -5.13 10.40
C ALA A 48 -0.22 -4.63 9.24
N TRP A 49 -0.10 -3.33 8.96
CA TRP A 49 -0.62 -2.69 7.76
C TRP A 49 0.38 -1.64 7.29
N GLU A 50 0.40 -1.37 5.99
CA GLU A 50 1.30 -0.38 5.39
C GLU A 50 0.60 0.34 4.24
N LEU A 51 0.87 1.63 4.06
CA LEU A 51 0.38 2.43 2.93
C LEU A 51 1.57 3.03 2.18
N GLY A 52 1.82 2.54 0.97
CA GLY A 52 2.96 2.96 0.14
C GLY A 52 2.56 3.09 -1.33
N GLY A 53 3.00 4.15 -2.00
CA GLY A 53 2.81 4.34 -3.45
C GLY A 53 1.36 4.36 -3.95
N GLY A 54 0.37 4.50 -3.05
CA GLY A 54 -1.05 4.37 -3.39
C GLY A 54 -1.58 2.94 -3.32
N VAL A 55 -0.88 2.02 -2.65
CA VAL A 55 -1.34 0.68 -2.30
C VAL A 55 -1.44 0.58 -0.78
N LEU A 56 -2.61 0.19 -0.28
CA LEU A 56 -2.82 -0.19 1.11
C LEU A 56 -2.62 -1.70 1.22
N ALA A 57 -1.64 -2.12 2.01
CA ALA A 57 -1.39 -3.52 2.35
C ALA A 57 -1.85 -3.77 3.79
N GLY A 58 -2.67 -4.80 4.00
CA GLY A 58 -3.13 -5.21 5.33
C GLY A 58 -2.99 -6.71 5.49
N SER A 59 -2.35 -7.16 6.57
CA SER A 59 -2.27 -8.58 6.86
C SER A 59 -3.63 -9.17 7.20
N ILE A 60 -3.92 -10.35 6.64
CA ILE A 60 -5.04 -11.21 7.01
C ILE A 60 -4.44 -12.41 7.78
N GLY A 61 -4.65 -12.45 9.08
CA GLY A 61 -3.97 -13.42 9.94
C GLY A 61 -2.44 -13.26 9.92
N ALA A 62 -1.71 -14.36 10.14
CA ALA A 62 -0.25 -14.32 10.23
C ALA A 62 0.49 -14.54 8.91
N ARG A 63 -0.19 -14.99 7.85
CA ARG A 63 0.47 -15.50 6.63
C ARG A 63 -0.05 -14.90 5.33
N GLU A 64 -1.05 -14.06 5.37
CA GLU A 64 -1.63 -13.47 4.15
C GLU A 64 -1.58 -11.95 4.24
N VAL A 65 -1.48 -11.30 3.08
CA VAL A 65 -1.62 -9.85 2.94
C VAL A 65 -2.61 -9.56 1.81
N GLU A 66 -3.64 -8.78 2.11
CA GLU A 66 -4.48 -8.13 1.11
C GLU A 66 -3.85 -6.80 0.71
N PHE A 67 -3.70 -6.61 -0.59
CA PHE A 67 -3.25 -5.37 -1.18
C PHE A 67 -4.43 -4.71 -1.88
N ARG A 68 -4.57 -3.40 -1.69
CA ARG A 68 -5.58 -2.57 -2.33
C ARG A 68 -4.92 -1.37 -2.97
N GLN A 69 -4.84 -1.39 -4.30
CA GLN A 69 -4.47 -0.22 -5.08
C GLN A 69 -5.59 0.82 -5.01
N LEU A 70 -5.24 1.99 -4.49
CA LEU A 70 -6.16 3.11 -4.35
C LEU A 70 -6.35 3.79 -5.72
N PRO A 71 -7.61 4.08 -6.09
CA PRO A 71 -7.89 4.73 -7.36
C PRO A 71 -7.28 6.15 -7.39
N SER A 72 -6.80 6.56 -8.56
CA SER A 72 -6.30 7.90 -8.80
C SER A 72 -6.74 8.39 -10.17
N ARG A 73 -7.71 9.31 -10.19
CA ARG A 73 -8.26 9.89 -11.43
C ARG A 73 -7.21 10.62 -12.26
N ILE A 74 -6.31 11.38 -11.60
CA ILE A 74 -5.24 12.12 -12.29
C ILE A 74 -4.23 11.16 -12.94
N ARG A 75 -3.87 10.08 -12.25
CA ARG A 75 -2.90 9.09 -12.75
C ARG A 75 -3.55 8.01 -13.62
N GLY A 76 -4.88 8.03 -13.79
CA GLY A 76 -5.64 7.01 -14.52
C GLY A 76 -5.54 5.62 -13.88
N ILE A 77 -5.35 5.54 -12.56
CA ILE A 77 -5.24 4.29 -11.81
C ILE A 77 -6.63 3.90 -11.31
N SER A 78 -7.07 2.68 -11.62
CA SER A 78 -8.31 2.09 -11.10
C SER A 78 -8.10 1.44 -9.73
N GLU A 79 -9.19 1.25 -8.98
CA GLU A 79 -9.16 0.42 -7.77
C GLU A 79 -8.91 -1.05 -8.17
N HIS A 80 -7.98 -1.70 -7.49
CA HIS A 80 -7.68 -3.12 -7.68
C HIS A 80 -7.30 -3.76 -6.35
N THR A 81 -7.77 -4.97 -6.10
CA THR A 81 -7.51 -5.71 -4.87
C THR A 81 -7.00 -7.10 -5.20
N TRP A 82 -5.94 -7.54 -4.52
CA TRP A 82 -5.39 -8.88 -4.63
C TRP A 82 -4.85 -9.35 -3.28
N THR A 83 -4.65 -10.66 -3.14
CA THR A 83 -4.16 -11.27 -1.91
C THR A 83 -2.95 -12.14 -2.22
N THR A 84 -2.01 -12.22 -1.30
CA THR A 84 -0.85 -13.12 -1.40
C THR A 84 -0.62 -13.81 -0.07
N ALA A 85 -0.38 -15.13 -0.14
CA ALA A 85 -0.04 -15.96 1.00
C ALA A 85 1.47 -16.23 1.06
N PHE A 86 2.00 -16.30 2.28
CA PHE A 86 3.40 -16.51 2.58
C PHE A 86 3.60 -17.84 3.33
N GLY A 87 4.73 -18.49 3.08
CA GLY A 87 5.07 -19.78 3.68
C GLY A 87 5.40 -19.72 5.19
N PHE A 88 5.50 -18.51 5.75
CA PHE A 88 5.93 -18.26 7.12
C PHE A 88 4.98 -17.32 7.85
N ASN A 89 5.01 -17.36 9.18
CA ASN A 89 4.26 -16.41 10.01
C ASN A 89 4.99 -15.07 10.02
N MET A 90 4.34 -14.00 9.58
CA MET A 90 4.88 -12.66 9.61
C MET A 90 4.79 -12.06 11.02
N ALA A 91 5.85 -11.37 11.44
CA ALA A 91 5.85 -10.50 12.61
C ALA A 91 5.53 -9.05 12.21
N ASP A 92 5.99 -8.61 11.04
CA ASP A 92 5.80 -7.28 10.47
C ASP A 92 6.11 -7.30 8.96
N PHE A 93 5.73 -6.26 8.21
CA PHE A 93 6.12 -6.08 6.82
C PHE A 93 6.13 -4.59 6.40
N THR A 94 6.82 -4.29 5.30
CA THR A 94 6.78 -2.98 4.63
C THR A 94 6.79 -3.15 3.11
N ILE A 95 6.38 -2.09 2.39
CA ILE A 95 6.33 -2.06 0.94
C ILE A 95 7.08 -0.84 0.40
N ASP A 96 7.87 -1.05 -0.65
CA ASP A 96 8.43 0.02 -1.48
C ASP A 96 8.02 -0.18 -2.94
N PRO A 97 6.91 0.45 -3.38
CA PRO A 97 6.46 0.36 -4.77
C PRO A 97 7.44 0.98 -5.76
N GLY A 98 8.34 1.88 -5.34
CA GLY A 98 9.37 2.45 -6.19
C GLY A 98 10.44 1.43 -6.60
N GLN A 99 10.59 0.36 -5.82
CA GLN A 99 11.52 -0.74 -6.10
C GLN A 99 10.81 -2.05 -6.45
N ASP A 100 9.48 -2.04 -6.54
CA ASP A 100 8.66 -3.26 -6.66
C ASP A 100 9.01 -4.30 -5.58
N LEU A 101 9.09 -3.82 -4.34
CA LEU A 101 9.61 -4.59 -3.22
C LEU A 101 8.57 -4.77 -2.11
N PHE A 102 8.39 -6.02 -1.69
CA PHE A 102 7.73 -6.40 -0.45
C PHE A 102 8.76 -7.03 0.48
N ALA A 103 8.89 -6.48 1.69
CA ALA A 103 9.80 -6.99 2.71
C ALA A 103 9.00 -7.40 3.94
N ALA A 104 9.16 -8.65 4.37
CA ALA A 104 8.49 -9.18 5.55
C ALA A 104 9.47 -9.81 6.52
N VAL A 105 9.12 -9.72 7.80
CA VAL A 105 9.87 -10.30 8.89
C VAL A 105 9.19 -11.59 9.35
N GLU A 106 9.93 -12.69 9.34
CA GLU A 106 9.43 -13.94 9.89
C GLU A 106 9.43 -13.95 11.42
N ARG A 107 8.32 -14.43 12.00
CA ARG A 107 8.19 -14.78 13.41
C ARG A 107 8.69 -16.21 13.62
N VAL A 108 9.91 -16.33 14.15
CA VAL A 108 10.50 -17.62 14.54
C VAL A 108 9.89 -18.06 15.89
N PRO A 109 9.38 -19.30 16.02
CA PRO A 109 8.89 -19.79 17.29
C PRO A 109 10.06 -20.00 18.28
N PRO A 110 9.83 -19.83 19.59
CA PRO A 110 10.89 -19.85 20.60
C PRO A 110 11.63 -21.20 20.71
N ASP A 111 11.04 -22.30 20.24
CA ASP A 111 11.62 -23.64 20.25
C ASP A 111 12.75 -23.85 19.21
N GLN A 112 12.88 -22.94 18.24
CA GLN A 112 13.96 -22.93 17.23
C GLN A 112 14.99 -21.81 17.43
N SER A 113 14.92 -21.06 18.54
CA SER A 113 15.88 -20.01 18.84
C SER A 113 17.20 -20.59 19.36
N VAL A 114 18.17 -20.81 18.47
CA VAL A 114 19.52 -21.28 18.83
C VAL A 114 20.39 -20.14 19.43
N LEU A 115 19.87 -18.92 19.58
CA LEU A 115 20.58 -17.79 20.17
C LEU A 115 19.66 -16.90 21.04
N PRO A 116 20.17 -16.28 22.11
CA PRO A 116 19.38 -15.34 22.90
C PRO A 116 19.23 -14.03 22.11
N SER A 117 17.99 -13.51 22.12
CA SER A 117 17.60 -12.16 21.66
C SER A 117 17.32 -11.97 20.16
N PHE A 118 16.04 -11.73 19.84
CA PHE A 118 15.48 -11.06 18.65
C PHE A 118 16.13 -11.41 17.30
N CYS A 119 15.87 -12.60 16.75
CA CYS A 119 16.15 -12.88 15.34
C CYS A 119 14.88 -12.76 14.49
N CYS A 120 14.75 -11.62 13.84
CA CYS A 120 13.80 -11.37 12.75
C CYS A 120 14.53 -11.64 11.43
N CYS A 121 14.13 -12.67 10.67
CA CYS A 121 14.72 -12.96 9.35
C CYS A 121 14.01 -12.12 8.28
N PRO A 122 14.68 -11.15 7.61
CA PRO A 122 14.06 -10.38 6.55
C PRO A 122 14.01 -11.21 5.25
N HIS A 123 12.83 -11.31 4.66
CA HIS A 123 12.63 -11.89 3.33
C HIS A 123 12.35 -10.77 2.32
N LEU A 124 13.11 -10.72 1.23
CA LEU A 124 12.93 -9.81 0.10
C LEU A 124 12.30 -10.57 -1.06
N MET A 125 11.09 -10.19 -1.48
CA MET A 125 10.45 -10.74 -2.67
C MET A 125 10.15 -9.62 -3.68
N ARG A 126 10.46 -9.87 -4.95
CA ARG A 126 10.04 -9.04 -6.09
C ARG A 126 8.70 -9.54 -6.61
N SER A 127 7.80 -8.63 -6.94
CA SER A 127 6.51 -8.97 -7.55
C SER A 127 6.73 -9.47 -8.97
N ALA A 128 6.07 -10.56 -9.37
CA ALA A 128 6.06 -11.01 -10.76
C ALA A 128 4.90 -10.31 -11.49
N SER A 129 5.22 -9.61 -12.58
CA SER A 129 4.27 -8.93 -13.47
C SER A 129 3.41 -9.88 -14.30
#